data_AF-A0A376IMC6-F1
#
_entry.id   AF-A0A376IMC6-F1
#
_cell.length_a   1.000
_cell.length_b   1.000
_cell.length_c   1.000
_cell.angle_alpha   90.00
_cell.angle_beta   90.00
_cell.angle_gamma   90.00
#
_symmetry.space_group_name_H-M   'P 1'
#
loop_
_entity.id
_entity.type
_entity.pdbx_description
1 polymer ?
#
loop_
_entity_poly.entity_id
_entity_poly.type
_entity_poly.pdbx_seq_one_letter_code
_entity_poly.pdbx_strand_id
1 'polypeptide(L)' 'MRIIDNLEQFRQIYASGKKWQRCVEAIENIDNIQPGVAHSIGDSLTYRVETDSATDALFTGHRRYFEVHYYLQGQQKN' A
#
# COMPACT_ATOMS: atom_id res chain seq x y z
N MET A 1 13.84 1.13 1.31
CA MET A 1 12.72 1.08 0.36
C MET A 1 12.96 -0.07 -0.61
N ARG A 2 11.96 -0.93 -0.85
CA ARG A 2 12.05 -1.99 -1.87
C ARG A 2 10.94 -1.75 -2.89
N ILE A 3 11.30 -1.69 -4.16
CA ILE A 3 10.35 -1.60 -5.27
C ILE A 3 10.05 -3.02 -5.74
N ILE A 4 8.78 -3.29 -6.00
CA ILE A 4 8.23 -4.57 -6.47
C ILE A 4 7.34 -4.23 -7.66
N ASP A 5 7.49 -4.98 -8.75
CA ASP A 5 6.92 -4.58 -10.04
C ASP A 5 5.41 -4.81 -10.13
N ASN A 6 4.89 -5.80 -9.41
CA ASN A 6 3.47 -6.13 -9.42
C ASN A 6 3.03 -6.97 -8.19
N LEU A 7 1.72 -7.18 -8.07
CA LEU A 7 1.10 -7.93 -6.98
C LEU A 7 1.51 -9.42 -6.97
N GLU A 8 1.76 -10.04 -8.13
CA GLU A 8 2.19 -11.44 -8.20
C GLU A 8 3.57 -11.63 -7.56
N GLN A 9 4.52 -10.77 -7.91
CA GLN A 9 5.86 -10.77 -7.32
C GLN A 9 5.79 -10.46 -5.81
N PHE A 10 4.90 -9.55 -5.38
CA PHE A 10 4.65 -9.29 -3.97
C PHE A 10 4.22 -10.56 -3.23
N ARG A 11 3.29 -11.35 -3.79
CA ARG A 11 2.84 -12.62 -3.21
C ARG A 11 3.97 -13.65 -3.11
N GLN A 12 4.85 -13.72 -4.11
CA GLN A 12 5.99 -14.64 -4.08
C GLN A 12 7.00 -14.26 -2.98
N ILE A 13 7.30 -12.97 -2.85
CA ILE A 13 8.26 -12.47 -1.84
C ILE A 13 7.69 -12.58 -0.42
N TYR A 14 6.40 -12.29 -0.26
CA TYR A 14 5.71 -12.21 1.02
C TYR A 14 4.63 -13.29 1.16
N ALA A 15 4.97 -14.52 0.78
CA ALA A 15 4.04 -15.64 0.70
C ALA A 15 3.41 -16.05 2.05
N SER A 16 4.05 -15.71 3.16
CA SER A 16 3.62 -16.11 4.51
C SER A 16 3.52 -14.91 5.46
N GLY A 17 2.51 -14.96 6.34
CA GLY A 17 2.30 -13.96 7.40
C GLY A 17 1.02 -13.13 7.23
N LYS A 18 0.23 -13.10 8.30
CA LYS A 18 -1.10 -12.47 8.35
C LYS A 18 -1.11 -11.01 7.89
N LYS A 19 -0.05 -10.24 8.19
CA LYS A 19 0.04 -8.83 7.77
C LYS A 19 0.12 -8.65 6.26
N TRP A 20 0.82 -9.54 5.56
CA TRP A 20 0.99 -9.46 4.11
C TRP A 20 -0.25 -9.96 3.38
N GLN A 21 -0.91 -10.98 3.93
CA GLN A 21 -2.23 -11.42 3.47
C GLN A 21 -3.27 -10.29 3.55
N ARG A 22 -3.26 -9.50 4.63
CA ARG A 22 -4.14 -8.32 4.75
C ARG A 22 -3.80 -7.22 3.74
N CYS A 23 -2.52 -7.00 3.41
CA CYS A 23 -2.16 -6.08 2.32
C CYS A 23 -2.72 -6.55 0.98
N VAL A 24 -2.63 -7.86 0.69
CA VAL A 24 -3.21 -8.44 -0.53
C VAL A 24 -4.72 -8.25 -0.57
N GLU A 25 -5.42 -8.54 0.53
CA GLU A 25 -6.87 -8.33 0.67
C GLU A 25 -7.26 -6.86 0.42
N ALA A 26 -6.50 -5.91 0.96
CA ALA A 26 -6.73 -4.49 0.75
C ALA A 26 -6.54 -4.07 -0.72
N ILE A 27 -5.52 -4.61 -1.40
CA ILE A 27 -5.24 -4.32 -2.82
C ILE A 27 -6.34 -4.92 -3.71
N GLU A 28 -6.79 -6.14 -3.43
CA GLU A 28 -7.89 -6.78 -4.17
C GLU A 28 -9.24 -6.07 -3.97
N ASN A 29 -9.41 -5.34 -2.86
CA ASN A 29 -10.64 -4.60 -2.55
C ASN A 29 -10.66 -3.16 -3.10
N ILE A 30 -9.67 -2.75 -3.90
CA ILE A 30 -9.46 -1.35 -4.25
C ILE A 30 -10.63 -0.72 -5.03
N ASP A 31 -11.31 -1.50 -5.86
CA ASP A 31 -12.46 -1.04 -6.65
C ASP A 31 -13.72 -0.79 -5.80
N ASN A 32 -13.72 -1.26 -4.55
CA ASN A 32 -14.86 -1.12 -3.64
C ASN A 32 -14.69 0.01 -2.61
N ILE A 33 -13.56 0.73 -2.62
CA ILE A 33 -13.30 1.79 -1.64
C ILE A 33 -13.43 3.18 -2.25
N GLN A 34 -13.87 4.14 -1.44
CA GLN A 34 -14.01 5.52 -1.89
C GLN A 34 -12.66 6.24 -1.79
N PRO A 35 -12.23 6.97 -2.84
CA PRO A 35 -11.01 7.78 -2.77
C PRO A 35 -11.04 8.77 -1.59
N GLY A 36 -9.91 8.92 -0.91
CA GLY A 36 -9.74 9.78 0.26
C GLY A 36 -10.32 9.23 1.57
N VAL A 37 -11.07 8.12 1.53
CA VAL A 37 -11.65 7.48 2.72
C VAL A 37 -10.70 6.41 3.25
N ALA A 38 -10.41 6.46 4.56
CA ALA A 38 -9.60 5.46 5.23
C ALA A 38 -10.44 4.21 5.59
N HIS A 39 -9.88 3.04 5.29
CA HIS A 39 -10.45 1.74 5.60
C HIS A 39 -9.45 0.93 6.44
N SER A 40 -9.95 0.00 7.25
CA SER A 40 -9.10 -0.85 8.09
C SER A 40 -9.44 -2.34 7.95
N ILE A 41 -8.41 -3.18 8.03
CA ILE A 41 -8.57 -4.64 8.13
C ILE A 41 -8.10 -5.08 9.51
N GLY A 42 -9.07 -5.25 10.40
CA GLY A 42 -8.82 -5.44 11.83
C GLY A 42 -8.07 -4.24 12.43
N ASP A 43 -7.22 -4.54 13.42
CA ASP A 43 -6.40 -3.58 14.17
C ASP A 43 -5.02 -3.31 13.55
N SER A 44 -4.70 -3.95 12.42
CA SER A 44 -3.31 -4.11 11.96
C SER A 44 -2.96 -3.38 10.66
N LEU A 45 -3.96 -2.97 9.90
CA LEU A 45 -3.78 -2.35 8.60
C LEU A 45 -4.84 -1.27 8.40
N THR A 46 -4.39 -0.09 8.02
CA THR A 46 -5.24 1.00 7.52
C THR A 46 -4.74 1.37 6.13
N TYR A 47 -5.66 1.59 5.20
CA TYR A 47 -5.37 1.89 3.81
C TYR A 47 -6.40 2.87 3.25
N ARG A 48 -6.03 3.60 2.19
CA ARG A 48 -6.88 4.52 1.45
C ARG A 48 -6.36 4.65 0.03
N VAL A 49 -7.24 4.97 -0.91
CA VAL A 49 -6.85 5.39 -2.26
C VAL A 49 -6.70 6.90 -2.27
N GLU A 50 -5.57 7.39 -2.75
CA GLU A 50 -5.34 8.82 -2.92
C GLU A 50 -4.88 9.11 -4.34
N THR A 51 -5.30 10.27 -4.83
CA THR A 51 -4.73 10.87 -6.03
C THR A 51 -3.84 12.00 -5.56
N ASP A 52 -2.54 11.76 -5.55
CA ASP A 52 -1.56 12.79 -5.25
C ASP A 52 -0.82 13.20 -6.53
N SER A 53 -0.71 14.51 -6.74
CA SER A 53 0.00 15.13 -7.87
C SER A 53 1.32 15.78 -7.45
N ALA A 54 1.57 15.92 -6.15
CA ALA A 54 2.70 16.66 -5.61
C ALA A 54 3.40 15.88 -4.49
N THR A 55 4.51 15.24 -4.85
CA THR A 55 5.48 14.77 -3.86
C THR A 55 6.24 15.99 -3.33
N ASP A 56 5.68 16.70 -2.35
CA ASP A 56 6.51 17.56 -1.52
C ASP A 56 7.54 16.65 -0.85
N ALA A 57 8.82 16.85 -1.17
CA ALA A 57 9.92 16.02 -0.70
C ALA A 57 10.16 16.24 0.80
N LEU A 58 9.25 15.72 1.63
CA LEU A 58 9.40 15.63 3.07
C LEU A 58 10.00 14.26 3.39
N PHE A 59 11.14 14.26 4.07
CA PHE A 59 11.72 13.03 4.58
C PHE A 59 10.83 12.49 5.71
N THR A 60 10.16 11.35 5.46
CA THR A 60 9.37 10.65 6.47
C THR A 60 10.13 9.45 7.01
N GLY A 61 10.01 9.21 8.32
CA GLY A 61 10.61 8.08 9.01
C GLY A 61 9.58 7.37 9.88
N HIS A 62 9.39 6.07 9.68
CA HIS A 62 8.40 5.29 10.41
C HIS A 62 9.09 4.31 11.38
N ARG A 63 8.73 4.38 12.67
CA ARG A 63 9.27 3.47 13.70
C ARG A 63 8.44 2.21 13.91
N ARG A 64 7.11 2.34 13.83
CA ARG A 64 6.15 1.27 14.21
C ARG A 64 5.42 0.65 13.03
N TYR A 65 5.33 1.37 11.93
CA TYR A 65 4.51 0.98 10.79
C TYR A 65 5.40 0.74 9.58
N PHE A 66 5.00 -0.26 8.80
CA PHE A 66 5.53 -0.48 7.47
C PHE A 66 4.54 0.12 6.48
N GLU A 67 5.04 0.89 5.52
CA GLU A 67 4.22 1.54 4.51
C GLU A 67 4.33 0.79 3.18
N VAL A 68 3.20 0.66 2.49
CA VAL A 68 3.10 0.03 1.18
C VAL A 68 2.34 0.99 0.28
N HIS A 69 3.00 1.44 -0.80
CA HIS A 69 2.35 2.18 -1.87
C HIS A 69 2.11 1.25 -3.04
N TYR A 70 0.85 1.10 -3.42
CA TYR A 70 0.44 0.36 -4.61
C TYR A 70 -0.09 1.37 -5.65
N TYR A 71 0.70 1.60 -6.70
CA TYR A 71 0.38 2.58 -7.72
C TYR A 71 -0.63 1.99 -8.72
N LEU A 72 -1.86 2.52 -8.73
CA LEU A 72 -2.89 2.15 -9.70
C LEU A 72 -2.63 2.77 -11.08
N GLN A 73 -2.03 3.96 -11.08
CA GLN A 73 -1.65 4.70 -12.27
C GLN A 73 -0.40 5.52 -11.97
N GLY A 74 0.45 5.70 -12.97
CA GLY A 74 1.72 6.41 -12.84
C GLY A 74 2.80 5.53 -12.21
N GLN A 75 3.90 6.18 -11.81
CA GLN A 75 5.05 5.53 -11.18
C GLN A 75 5.57 6.42 -10.07
N GLN A 76 6.26 5.80 -9.10
CA GLN A 76 6.99 6.55 -8.09
C GLN A 76 8.05 7.45 -8.76
N LYS A 77 8.12 8.72 -8.35
CA LYS A 77 9.23 9.60 -8.73
C LYS A 77 10.51 9.11 -8.02
N ASN A 78 11.54 8.81 -8.82
CA ASN A 78 12.87 8.41 -8.33
C ASN A 78 13.62 9.57 -7.67
#